data_AF-A0A066WND8-F1
#
_entry.id   AF-A0A066WND8-F1
#
_cell.length_a   1.000
_cell.length_b   1.000
_cell.length_c   1.000
_cell.angle_alpha   90.00
_cell.angle_beta   90.00
_cell.angle_gamma   90.00
#
_symmetry.space_group_name_H-M   'P 1'
#
loop_
_entity.id
_entity.type
_entity.pdbx_description
1 polymer ?
#
loop_
_entity_poly.entity_id
_entity_poly.type
_entity_poly.pdbx_seq_one_letter_code
_entity_poly.pdbx_strand_id
1 'polypeptide(L)'
;MDGDVQDTTRYSGWQYSGKVMIPHEPSSLSPHVFWEKYISKRRPVVLDGLLPEPSFQGQKWTDLNYLSTVAGDARVKIEPMHPELQRFGTAMTRRTVHLARFIDMLQHPDAKERGAYYLTTQYDSESELDGLTPDASDLDPVLPSPTHALIRDFPAQPSLMGGLVLQQCNLWLGAAPDTTQPNGKVANGGMSTGATAATGTSSGLHHDFHDNLYVLLSGAKRFLLFPPTAHEHLHIRGKVQTVHENGLIVYDDKTDGTDGLPRVQAAQWRLRARLRLLRELEELAAQSAGEAERSRAQRKDEGEDEGEDEDEDEDEDKDEDEDEDEDEGEDEDEGEDEDEGEDEESEADSHEVEESARNGAGSERIKKEPQSFSRIKPAVLHAHFGI
;
A
#
# COMPACT_ATOMS: atom_id res chain seq x y z
N MET A 1 -42.01 -1.63 14.05
CA MET A 1 -40.92 -2.28 14.80
C MET A 1 -39.67 -1.69 14.22
N ASP A 2 -39.28 -0.56 14.79
CA ASP A 2 -38.05 0.14 14.44
C ASP A 2 -36.92 -0.73 14.99
N GLY A 3 -36.21 -1.40 14.09
CA GLY A 3 -35.01 -2.12 14.44
C GLY A 3 -33.95 -1.10 14.78
N ASP A 4 -33.46 -1.17 16.02
CA ASP A 4 -32.23 -0.53 16.47
C ASP A 4 -31.14 -0.83 15.44
N VAL A 5 -30.77 0.17 14.66
CA VAL A 5 -29.52 0.13 13.91
C VAL A 5 -28.44 0.29 14.97
N GLN A 6 -27.82 -0.82 15.37
CA GLN A 6 -26.62 -0.76 16.19
C GLN A 6 -25.66 0.22 15.52
N ASP A 7 -25.26 1.26 16.23
CA ASP A 7 -24.27 2.23 15.77
C ASP A 7 -22.93 1.50 15.62
N THR A 8 -22.68 0.96 14.42
CA THR A 8 -21.50 0.14 14.11
C THR A 8 -20.24 0.98 13.90
N THR A 9 -20.34 2.30 14.02
CA THR A 9 -19.23 3.23 13.76
C THR A 9 -18.56 3.65 15.07
N ARG A 10 -17.40 3.08 15.39
CA ARG A 10 -16.60 3.50 16.55
C ARG A 10 -15.68 4.71 16.27
N TYR A 11 -15.71 5.25 15.06
CA TYR A 11 -14.79 6.30 14.62
C TYR A 11 -14.80 7.55 15.54
N SER A 12 -13.65 7.88 16.10
CA SER A 12 -13.45 8.99 17.04
C SER A 12 -12.58 10.13 16.46
N GLY A 13 -12.20 10.02 15.18
CA GLY A 13 -11.40 11.01 14.48
C GLY A 13 -12.18 12.24 14.01
N TRP A 14 -11.60 12.97 13.06
CA TRP A 14 -12.13 14.22 12.54
C TRP A 14 -13.46 14.02 11.82
N GLN A 15 -14.44 14.84 12.20
CA GLN A 15 -15.77 14.89 11.58
C GLN A 15 -15.92 16.14 10.72
N TYR A 16 -16.53 15.97 9.54
CA TYR A 16 -16.80 17.06 8.64
C TYR A 16 -17.99 17.91 9.12
N SER A 17 -17.78 19.19 9.37
CA SER A 17 -18.80 20.13 9.85
C SER A 17 -19.52 20.93 8.74
N GLY A 18 -19.39 20.53 7.47
CA GLY A 18 -20.16 21.11 6.36
C GLY A 18 -19.58 22.37 5.71
N LYS A 19 -18.50 22.96 6.24
CA LYS A 19 -17.96 24.26 5.76
C LYS A 19 -16.42 24.40 5.73
N VAL A 20 -15.67 23.30 5.83
CA VAL A 20 -14.23 23.39 6.06
C VAL A 20 -13.45 23.12 4.77
N MET A 21 -12.75 24.14 4.29
CA MET A 21 -11.63 23.97 3.36
C MET A 21 -10.54 23.13 4.04
N ILE A 22 -9.90 22.22 3.30
CA ILE A 22 -8.75 21.47 3.83
C ILE A 22 -7.70 22.49 4.30
N PRO A 23 -7.20 22.40 5.55
CA PRO A 23 -6.23 23.36 6.06
C PRO A 23 -4.93 23.28 5.27
N HIS A 24 -4.26 24.43 5.16
CA HIS A 24 -2.93 24.57 4.61
C HIS A 24 -1.96 24.88 5.76
N GLU A 25 -0.86 24.15 5.83
CA GLU A 25 0.23 24.34 6.79
C GLU A 25 1.57 24.29 6.04
N PRO A 26 2.65 24.93 6.50
CA PRO A 26 3.96 24.81 5.85
C PRO A 26 4.50 23.38 5.97
N SER A 27 5.23 22.90 4.96
CA SER A 27 5.93 21.60 5.01
C SER A 27 6.99 21.50 6.11
N SER A 28 7.40 22.63 6.69
CA SER A 28 8.32 22.73 7.84
C SER A 28 7.63 22.61 9.20
N LEU A 29 6.35 22.22 9.24
CA LEU A 29 5.61 21.96 10.47
C LEU A 29 6.38 20.98 11.37
N SER A 30 6.34 21.20 12.69
CA SER A 30 7.02 20.27 13.60
C SER A 30 6.27 18.93 13.67
N PRO A 31 6.97 17.81 13.89
CA PRO A 31 6.35 16.49 13.92
C PRO A 31 5.31 16.35 15.03
N HIS A 32 5.56 16.96 16.19
CA HIS A 32 4.62 17.02 17.31
C HIS A 32 3.30 17.70 16.91
N VAL A 33 3.38 18.88 16.27
CA VAL A 33 2.18 19.62 15.85
C VAL A 33 1.46 18.87 14.74
N PHE A 34 2.19 18.25 13.81
CA PHE A 34 1.60 17.43 12.76
C PHE A 34 0.82 16.24 13.34
N TRP A 35 1.40 15.56 14.33
CA TRP A 35 0.75 14.46 15.04
C TRP A 35 -0.52 14.90 15.79
N GLU A 36 -0.40 15.93 16.64
CA GLU A 36 -1.47 16.39 17.52
C GLU A 36 -2.69 16.92 16.73
N LYS A 37 -2.44 17.67 15.65
CA LYS A 37 -3.51 18.31 14.89
C LYS A 37 -4.10 17.42 13.79
N TYR A 38 -3.30 16.53 13.20
CA TYR A 38 -3.67 15.83 11.97
C TYR A 38 -3.68 14.32 12.12
N ILE A 39 -2.54 13.69 12.40
CA ILE A 39 -2.43 12.21 12.41
C ILE A 39 -3.35 11.62 13.49
N SER A 40 -3.18 12.03 14.75
CA SER A 40 -3.97 11.53 15.89
C SER A 40 -5.47 11.84 15.78
N LYS A 41 -5.83 12.83 14.94
CA LYS A 41 -7.20 13.24 14.69
C LYS A 41 -7.75 12.71 13.37
N ARG A 42 -6.99 11.95 12.59
CA ARG A 42 -7.40 11.46 11.26
C ARG A 42 -7.92 12.59 10.35
N ARG A 43 -7.25 13.75 10.41
CA ARG A 43 -7.64 14.97 9.70
C ARG A 43 -6.73 15.22 8.50
N PRO A 44 -7.28 15.38 7.28
CA PRO A 44 -6.48 15.74 6.12
C PRO A 44 -5.92 17.17 6.22
N VAL A 45 -4.76 17.39 5.59
CA VAL A 45 -4.07 18.69 5.50
C VAL A 45 -3.28 18.77 4.21
N VAL A 46 -3.20 19.96 3.63
CA VAL A 46 -2.27 20.27 2.53
C VAL A 46 -1.03 20.91 3.13
N LEU A 47 0.14 20.38 2.77
CA LEU A 47 1.43 20.93 3.19
C LEU A 47 1.99 21.79 2.07
N ASP A 48 2.16 23.08 2.33
CA ASP A 48 2.71 24.03 1.37
C ASP A 48 4.23 23.92 1.33
N GLY A 49 4.75 23.62 0.13
CA GLY A 49 6.18 23.41 -0.12
C GLY A 49 6.59 21.94 -0.18
N LEU A 50 7.83 21.69 -0.60
CA LEU A 50 8.43 20.35 -0.55
C LEU A 50 8.95 20.06 0.85
N LEU A 51 9.26 18.79 1.11
CA LEU A 51 9.93 18.37 2.34
C LEU A 51 11.24 19.19 2.55
N PRO A 52 11.45 19.79 3.73
CA PRO A 52 12.53 20.77 3.95
C PRO A 52 13.94 20.15 4.02
N GLU A 53 14.04 18.83 4.12
CA GLU A 53 15.31 18.12 4.28
C GLU A 53 16.17 18.20 3.02
N PRO A 54 17.49 18.47 3.14
CA PRO A 54 18.39 18.52 1.98
C PRO A 54 18.49 17.19 1.22
N SER A 55 18.22 16.06 1.88
CA SER A 55 18.16 14.73 1.25
C SER A 55 16.97 14.57 0.32
N PHE A 56 15.93 15.40 0.49
CA PHE A 56 14.82 15.43 -0.45
C PHE A 56 15.22 16.18 -1.72
N GLN A 57 15.22 15.45 -2.83
CA GLN A 57 15.63 15.87 -4.16
C GLN A 57 14.56 15.55 -5.21
N GLY A 58 13.30 15.36 -4.78
CA GLY A 58 12.18 15.01 -5.67
C GLY A 58 11.93 16.01 -6.79
N GLN A 59 12.35 17.27 -6.64
CA GLN A 59 12.32 18.26 -7.72
C GLN A 59 13.12 17.84 -8.96
N LYS A 60 14.16 16.99 -8.82
CA LYS A 60 14.90 16.46 -9.97
C LYS A 60 14.02 15.57 -10.85
N TRP A 61 12.99 14.95 -10.26
CA TRP A 61 12.12 14.01 -10.97
C TRP A 61 11.15 14.72 -11.93
N THR A 62 11.09 16.06 -11.90
CA THR A 62 10.40 16.83 -12.95
C THR A 62 11.18 16.84 -14.27
N ASP A 63 12.48 16.54 -14.23
CA ASP A 63 13.29 16.30 -15.42
C ASP A 63 13.20 14.82 -15.81
N LEU A 64 12.48 14.55 -16.89
CA LEU A 64 12.32 13.20 -17.42
C LEU A 64 13.65 12.59 -17.90
N ASN A 65 14.64 13.41 -18.31
CA ASN A 65 15.96 12.90 -18.67
C ASN A 65 16.71 12.39 -17.44
N TYR A 66 16.56 13.08 -16.30
CA TYR A 66 17.11 12.62 -15.03
C TYR A 66 16.50 11.28 -14.63
N LEU A 67 15.17 11.15 -14.64
CA LEU A 67 14.49 9.89 -14.32
C LEU A 67 14.93 8.75 -15.26
N SER A 68 15.02 9.02 -16.56
CA SER A 68 15.49 8.05 -17.55
C SER A 68 16.96 7.64 -17.29
N THR A 69 17.80 8.58 -16.86
CA THR A 69 19.22 8.29 -16.59
C THR A 69 19.42 7.48 -15.31
N VAL A 70 18.72 7.85 -14.23
CA VAL A 70 18.94 7.28 -12.89
C VAL A 70 18.18 5.97 -12.69
N ALA A 71 16.94 5.91 -13.20
CA ALA A 71 16.03 4.79 -12.97
C ALA A 71 15.50 4.16 -14.26
N GLY A 72 16.06 4.50 -15.43
CA GLY A 72 15.57 4.05 -16.73
C GLY A 72 15.55 2.53 -16.92
N ASP A 73 16.52 1.84 -16.33
CA ASP A 73 16.63 0.38 -16.38
C ASP A 73 15.62 -0.34 -15.49
N ALA A 74 15.00 0.37 -14.53
CA ALA A 74 14.01 -0.21 -13.63
C ALA A 74 12.80 -0.74 -14.42
N ARG A 75 12.38 -1.97 -14.14
CA ARG A 75 11.20 -2.59 -14.76
C ARG A 75 9.95 -2.12 -14.04
N VAL A 76 9.02 -1.52 -14.77
CA VAL A 76 7.78 -0.95 -14.23
C VAL A 76 6.56 -1.51 -14.94
N LYS A 77 5.47 -1.67 -14.20
CA LYS A 77 4.15 -2.09 -14.68
C LYS A 77 3.32 -0.84 -15.01
N ILE A 78 2.97 -0.66 -16.27
CA ILE A 78 2.12 0.44 -16.73
C ILE A 78 0.71 -0.07 -17.07
N GLU A 79 -0.31 0.68 -16.65
CA GLU A 79 -1.70 0.37 -16.93
C GLU A 79 -2.13 1.06 -18.24
N PRO A 80 -2.70 0.34 -19.22
CA PRO A 80 -3.29 0.95 -20.41
C PRO A 80 -4.64 1.61 -20.09
N MET A 81 -4.98 2.65 -20.83
CA MET A 81 -6.29 3.31 -20.71
C MET A 81 -7.40 2.34 -21.14
N HIS A 82 -8.46 2.23 -20.33
CA HIS A 82 -9.59 1.39 -20.70
C HIS A 82 -10.25 1.93 -21.98
N PRO A 83 -10.42 1.10 -23.04
CA PRO A 83 -10.86 1.57 -24.35
C PRO A 83 -12.28 2.16 -24.34
N GLU A 84 -13.20 1.59 -23.57
CA GLU A 84 -14.57 2.11 -23.48
C GLU A 84 -14.76 3.19 -22.42
N LEU A 85 -14.25 2.96 -21.20
CA LEU A 85 -14.41 3.88 -20.07
C LEU A 85 -13.47 5.10 -20.12
N GLN A 86 -12.46 5.09 -20.99
CA GLN A 86 -11.49 6.17 -21.18
C GLN A 86 -10.86 6.65 -19.86
N ARG A 87 -10.46 5.69 -19.00
CA ARG A 87 -9.88 5.94 -17.67
C ARG A 87 -8.89 4.84 -17.27
N PHE A 88 -8.10 5.10 -16.24
CA PHE A 88 -7.22 4.14 -15.56
C PHE A 88 -7.87 3.65 -14.25
N GLY A 89 -7.23 2.69 -13.57
CA GLY A 89 -7.72 2.10 -12.33
C GLY A 89 -8.90 1.16 -12.54
N THR A 90 -8.94 0.45 -13.67
CA THR A 90 -10.02 -0.50 -14.01
C THR A 90 -9.53 -1.94 -14.04
N ALA A 91 -8.40 -2.22 -13.39
CA ALA A 91 -7.73 -3.51 -13.40
C ALA A 91 -7.39 -4.03 -14.81
N MET A 92 -7.15 -3.11 -15.76
CA MET A 92 -6.63 -3.51 -17.09
C MET A 92 -5.31 -4.25 -16.90
N THR A 93 -5.07 -5.27 -17.74
CA THR A 93 -3.82 -6.03 -17.72
C THR A 93 -2.64 -5.09 -17.90
N ARG A 94 -1.83 -4.96 -16.85
CA ARG A 94 -0.65 -4.11 -16.83
C ARG A 94 0.44 -4.71 -17.73
N ARG A 95 1.26 -3.83 -18.31
CA ARG A 95 2.40 -4.21 -19.16
C ARG A 95 3.70 -3.87 -18.44
N THR A 96 4.62 -4.82 -18.38
CA THR A 96 5.96 -4.58 -17.85
C THR A 96 6.86 -4.00 -18.94
N VAL A 97 7.45 -2.83 -18.68
CA VAL A 97 8.41 -2.15 -19.56
C VAL A 97 9.56 -1.56 -18.74
N HIS A 98 10.66 -1.18 -19.37
CA HIS A 98 11.67 -0.34 -18.71
C HIS A 98 11.15 1.08 -18.54
N LEU A 99 11.50 1.76 -17.43
CA LEU A 99 11.05 3.13 -17.16
C LEU A 99 11.46 4.09 -18.28
N ALA A 100 12.68 3.97 -18.82
CA ALA A 100 13.13 4.79 -19.95
C ALA A 100 12.19 4.67 -21.15
N ARG A 101 11.73 3.44 -21.45
CA ARG A 101 10.77 3.21 -22.53
C ARG A 101 9.42 3.86 -22.25
N PHE A 102 8.95 3.83 -21.00
CA PHE A 102 7.72 4.51 -20.64
C PHE A 102 7.85 6.04 -20.73
N ILE A 103 9.01 6.60 -20.35
CA ILE A 103 9.31 8.02 -20.51
C ILE A 103 9.26 8.43 -21.99
N ASP A 104 9.83 7.63 -22.90
CA ASP A 104 9.72 7.88 -24.35
C ASP A 104 8.25 7.94 -24.80
N MET A 105 7.40 7.05 -24.27
CA MET A 105 5.97 7.03 -24.59
C MET A 105 5.26 8.31 -24.11
N LEU A 106 5.60 8.81 -22.93
CA LEU A 106 5.07 10.08 -22.40
C LEU A 106 5.55 11.31 -23.16
N GLN A 107 6.65 11.20 -23.92
CA GLN A 107 7.18 12.27 -24.76
C GLN A 107 6.76 12.12 -26.23
N HIS A 108 5.93 11.13 -26.55
CA HIS A 108 5.49 10.88 -27.92
C HIS A 108 4.73 12.11 -28.48
N PRO A 109 4.98 12.52 -29.74
CA PRO A 109 4.33 13.69 -30.33
C PRO A 109 2.82 13.51 -30.53
N ASP A 110 2.38 12.27 -30.77
CA ASP A 110 0.95 11.94 -30.84
C ASP A 110 0.32 11.89 -29.45
N ALA A 111 -0.71 12.71 -29.22
CA ALA A 111 -1.37 12.85 -27.92
C ALA A 111 -2.10 11.59 -27.46
N LYS A 112 -2.59 10.76 -28.39
CA LYS A 112 -3.28 9.51 -28.07
C LYS A 112 -2.27 8.49 -27.55
N GLU A 113 -1.14 8.35 -28.22
CA GLU A 113 -0.05 7.47 -27.76
C GLU A 113 0.53 7.96 -26.42
N ARG A 114 0.73 9.29 -26.30
CA ARG A 114 1.22 9.94 -25.08
C ARG A 114 0.34 9.69 -23.87
N GLY A 115 -0.98 9.73 -24.04
CA GLY A 115 -1.97 9.53 -22.98
C GLY A 115 -2.43 8.09 -22.77
N ALA A 116 -1.89 7.12 -23.52
CA ALA A 116 -2.41 5.76 -23.53
C ALA A 116 -2.10 4.95 -22.27
N TYR A 117 -1.12 5.38 -21.47
CA TYR A 117 -0.61 4.60 -20.34
C TYR A 117 -0.39 5.45 -19.09
N TYR A 118 -0.49 4.80 -17.94
CA TYR A 118 -0.25 5.37 -16.62
C TYR A 118 0.64 4.45 -15.78
N LEU A 119 1.67 5.02 -15.17
CA LEU A 119 2.44 4.34 -14.14
C LEU A 119 1.65 4.36 -12.83
N THR A 120 1.22 3.19 -12.41
CA THR A 120 0.46 2.97 -11.18
C THR A 120 1.34 2.33 -10.11
N THR A 121 0.76 1.96 -8.97
CA THR A 121 1.47 1.26 -7.89
C THR A 121 2.13 -0.03 -8.39
N GLN A 122 3.26 -0.37 -7.79
CA GLN A 122 4.07 -1.51 -8.19
C GLN A 122 4.03 -2.58 -7.09
N TYR A 123 3.06 -3.48 -7.18
CA TYR A 123 2.95 -4.66 -6.31
C TYR A 123 3.56 -5.88 -7.01
N ASP A 124 4.29 -6.72 -6.29
CA ASP A 124 4.91 -7.94 -6.77
C ASP A 124 3.90 -9.10 -6.81
N SER A 125 2.91 -9.10 -5.92
CA SER A 125 1.90 -10.16 -5.73
C SER A 125 0.97 -10.49 -6.93
N GLU A 126 1.09 -9.81 -8.07
CA GLU A 126 0.32 -10.14 -9.29
C GLU A 126 0.96 -11.24 -10.16
N SER A 127 2.16 -11.71 -9.84
CA SER A 127 2.79 -12.86 -10.52
C SER A 127 2.40 -14.18 -9.83
N GLU A 128 1.27 -14.76 -10.22
CA GLU A 128 0.90 -16.15 -9.85
C GLU A 128 1.90 -17.22 -10.36
N LEU A 129 3.04 -16.82 -10.97
CA LEU A 129 3.99 -17.71 -11.64
C LEU A 129 5.38 -17.80 -10.99
N ASP A 130 5.70 -17.01 -9.98
CA ASP A 130 7.05 -17.01 -9.35
C ASP A 130 7.08 -17.58 -7.91
N GLY A 131 5.95 -18.09 -7.41
CA GLY A 131 5.80 -18.64 -6.05
C GLY A 131 6.48 -19.99 -5.77
N LEU A 132 7.53 -20.37 -6.49
CA LEU A 132 8.25 -21.63 -6.30
C LEU A 132 9.78 -21.47 -6.13
N THR A 133 10.24 -20.27 -5.75
CA THR A 133 11.63 -20.14 -5.26
C THR A 133 11.63 -19.86 -3.75
N PRO A 134 12.37 -20.63 -2.93
CA PRO A 134 12.51 -20.39 -1.49
C PRO A 134 13.08 -19.01 -1.10
N ASP A 135 13.53 -18.24 -2.11
CA ASP A 135 14.12 -16.90 -1.99
C ASP A 135 13.20 -15.80 -2.55
N ALA A 136 12.02 -16.13 -3.08
CA ALA A 136 11.05 -15.12 -3.49
C ALA A 136 10.50 -14.42 -2.25
N SER A 137 10.70 -13.11 -2.16
CA SER A 137 10.06 -12.29 -1.13
C SER A 137 8.55 -12.29 -1.38
N ASP A 138 7.78 -13.07 -0.63
CA ASP A 138 6.29 -13.04 -0.68
C ASP A 138 5.66 -11.69 -0.29
N LEU A 139 6.48 -10.66 -0.02
CA LEU A 139 6.04 -9.36 0.47
C LEU A 139 6.54 -8.27 -0.46
N ASP A 140 5.64 -7.32 -0.75
CA ASP A 140 5.96 -6.16 -1.56
C ASP A 140 7.11 -5.36 -0.90
N PRO A 141 8.14 -4.94 -1.67
CA PRO A 141 9.25 -4.19 -1.13
C PRO A 141 8.81 -2.80 -0.66
N VAL A 142 9.43 -2.27 0.40
CA VAL A 142 9.20 -0.89 0.88
C VAL A 142 9.46 0.14 -0.23
N LEU A 143 10.43 -0.15 -1.09
CA LEU A 143 10.79 0.68 -2.24
C LEU A 143 10.56 -0.11 -3.52
N PRO A 144 9.31 -0.27 -3.98
CA PRO A 144 9.05 -0.95 -5.21
C PRO A 144 9.63 -0.17 -6.40
N SER A 145 9.71 -0.81 -7.55
CA SER A 145 10.14 -0.13 -8.77
C SER A 145 9.32 1.14 -9.04
N PRO A 146 9.87 2.21 -9.64
CA PRO A 146 11.29 2.50 -9.80
C PRO A 146 11.93 3.15 -8.55
N THR A 147 11.21 3.25 -7.43
CA THR A 147 11.68 4.02 -6.25
C THR A 147 12.90 3.42 -5.57
N HIS A 148 13.16 2.11 -5.68
CA HIS A 148 14.44 1.51 -5.23
C HIS A 148 15.66 2.17 -5.88
N ALA A 149 15.57 2.56 -7.16
CA ALA A 149 16.63 3.22 -7.89
C ALA A 149 16.76 4.72 -7.53
N LEU A 150 15.71 5.29 -6.91
CA LEU A 150 15.61 6.70 -6.53
C LEU A 150 15.84 6.93 -5.02
N ILE A 151 16.23 5.89 -4.26
CA ILE A 151 16.39 5.93 -2.79
C ILE A 151 17.30 7.08 -2.29
N ARG A 152 18.22 7.55 -3.13
CA ARG A 152 19.15 8.65 -2.78
C ARG A 152 18.53 10.04 -2.89
N ASP A 153 17.31 10.16 -3.42
CA ASP A 153 16.63 11.44 -3.65
C ASP A 153 15.53 11.74 -2.62
N PHE A 154 15.35 10.92 -1.58
CA PHE A 154 14.41 11.21 -0.50
C PHE A 154 14.80 10.53 0.81
N PRO A 155 14.44 11.09 1.98
CA PRO A 155 14.64 10.43 3.26
C PRO A 155 13.64 9.27 3.42
N ALA A 156 14.11 8.12 3.90
CA ALA A 156 13.24 7.00 4.26
C ALA A 156 12.24 7.38 5.38
N GLN A 157 12.61 8.32 6.24
CA GLN A 157 11.77 8.87 7.29
C GLN A 157 11.85 10.40 7.23
N PRO A 158 10.92 11.06 6.53
CA PRO A 158 10.81 12.51 6.58
C PRO A 158 10.65 12.97 8.03
N SER A 159 11.36 14.01 8.45
CA SER A 159 11.33 14.53 9.82
C SER A 159 9.90 14.83 10.27
N LEU A 160 9.09 15.44 9.40
CA LEU A 160 7.68 15.74 9.61
C LEU A 160 6.87 14.52 10.10
N MET A 161 7.23 13.31 9.65
CA MET A 161 6.51 12.07 9.98
C MET A 161 6.80 11.55 11.39
N GLY A 162 7.76 12.16 12.12
CA GLY A 162 8.03 11.82 13.51
C GLY A 162 8.34 10.34 13.67
N GLY A 163 7.58 9.64 14.52
CA GLY A 163 7.73 8.20 14.78
C GLY A 163 7.08 7.26 13.76
N LEU A 164 6.50 7.76 12.68
CA LEU A 164 5.91 6.90 11.65
C LEU A 164 6.99 6.20 10.82
N VAL A 165 6.68 4.99 10.35
CA VAL A 165 7.57 4.15 9.55
C VAL A 165 7.06 4.13 8.10
N LEU A 166 7.99 4.26 7.15
CA LEU A 166 7.67 4.14 5.73
C LEU A 166 7.27 2.69 5.41
N GLN A 167 6.00 2.48 5.10
CA GLN A 167 5.49 1.19 4.66
C GLN A 167 5.83 0.95 3.18
N GLN A 168 5.59 1.94 2.31
CA GLN A 168 5.89 1.85 0.89
C GLN A 168 6.06 3.23 0.24
N CYS A 169 6.98 3.35 -0.72
CA CYS A 169 7.13 4.55 -1.56
C CYS A 169 6.74 4.24 -3.01
N ASN A 170 5.73 4.93 -3.56
CA ASN A 170 5.29 4.72 -4.94
C ASN A 170 5.56 5.96 -5.80
N LEU A 171 5.80 5.74 -7.10
CA LEU A 171 5.84 6.80 -8.11
C LEU A 171 4.64 6.67 -9.03
N TRP A 172 3.87 7.75 -9.16
CA TRP A 172 2.80 7.87 -10.15
C TRP A 172 3.22 8.82 -11.25
N LEU A 173 3.08 8.40 -12.50
CA LEU A 173 3.48 9.19 -13.65
C LEU A 173 2.55 8.93 -14.83
N GLY A 174 2.10 9.99 -15.48
CA GLY A 174 1.22 9.89 -16.66
C GLY A 174 1.13 11.22 -17.38
N ALA A 175 0.62 11.18 -18.60
CA ALA A 175 0.41 12.40 -19.37
C ALA A 175 -0.79 13.19 -18.84
N ALA A 176 -0.62 14.50 -18.73
CA ALA A 176 -1.72 15.43 -18.54
C ALA A 176 -2.17 16.00 -19.89
N PRO A 177 -3.45 16.37 -20.06
CA PRO A 177 -3.88 17.14 -21.22
C PRO A 177 -3.09 18.44 -21.31
N ASP A 178 -2.78 18.86 -22.54
CA ASP A 178 -2.12 20.13 -22.76
C ASP A 178 -3.09 21.26 -22.38
N THR A 179 -2.84 21.91 -21.24
CA THR A 179 -3.60 23.07 -20.79
C THR A 179 -2.99 24.38 -21.30
N THR A 180 -1.87 24.31 -22.03
CA THR A 180 -1.27 25.50 -22.61
C THR A 180 -1.95 25.84 -23.93
N GLN A 181 -2.77 26.88 -23.92
CA GLN A 181 -2.98 27.63 -25.15
C GLN A 181 -1.67 28.32 -25.52
N PRO A 182 -1.35 28.51 -26.83
CA PRO A 182 -0.09 29.07 -27.32
C PRO A 182 0.27 30.49 -26.81
N ASN A 183 -0.55 31.09 -25.95
CA ASN A 183 -0.42 32.47 -25.48
C ASN A 183 -0.15 32.58 -23.96
N GLY A 184 0.27 31.50 -23.28
CA GLY A 184 0.72 31.55 -21.89
C GLY A 184 -0.34 31.94 -20.85
N LYS A 185 -1.62 31.99 -21.24
CA LYS A 185 -2.74 32.13 -20.30
C LYS A 185 -3.12 30.74 -19.80
N VAL A 186 -2.84 30.49 -18.53
CA VAL A 186 -3.47 29.40 -17.77
C VAL A 186 -4.97 29.56 -17.96
N ALA A 187 -5.66 28.49 -18.39
CA ALA A 187 -7.10 28.50 -18.45
C ALA A 187 -7.60 28.72 -17.02
N ASN A 188 -7.99 29.96 -16.71
CA ASN A 188 -8.76 30.25 -15.51
C ASN A 188 -9.93 29.28 -15.49
N GLY A 189 -10.14 28.60 -14.37
CA GLY A 189 -11.24 27.66 -14.12
C GLY A 189 -12.61 28.34 -14.16
N GLY A 190 -12.94 28.98 -15.28
CA GLY A 190 -14.24 29.52 -15.58
C GLY A 190 -15.16 28.38 -15.97
N MET A 191 -16.30 28.30 -15.28
CA MET A 191 -17.44 27.46 -15.63
C MET A 191 -17.75 27.56 -17.13
N SER A 192 -17.31 26.56 -17.88
CA SER A 192 -17.76 26.31 -19.24
C SER A 192 -19.11 25.61 -19.12
N THR A 193 -20.18 26.31 -19.47
CA THR A 193 -21.55 25.78 -19.62
C THR A 193 -21.70 24.90 -20.87
N GLY A 194 -20.70 24.08 -21.17
CA GLY A 194 -20.62 23.24 -22.36
C GLY A 194 -19.58 22.14 -22.14
N ALA A 195 -19.99 20.90 -22.38
CA ALA A 195 -19.32 19.65 -22.04
C ALA A 195 -18.02 19.38 -22.82
N THR A 196 -17.02 20.25 -22.71
CA THR A 196 -15.63 19.98 -23.11
C THR A 196 -14.67 20.56 -22.07
N ALA A 197 -14.76 20.07 -20.84
CA ALA A 197 -13.80 20.33 -19.77
C ALA A 197 -12.55 19.44 -19.95
N ALA A 198 -11.37 20.02 -19.75
CA ALA A 198 -10.07 19.38 -19.91
C ALA A 198 -10.02 17.99 -19.22
N THR A 199 -9.82 16.94 -20.02
CA THR A 199 -9.98 15.54 -19.60
C THR A 199 -8.76 15.04 -18.83
N GLY A 200 -8.62 15.46 -17.56
CA GLY A 200 -7.68 14.84 -16.64
C GLY A 200 -8.05 13.37 -16.38
N THR A 201 -7.08 12.57 -15.94
CA THR A 201 -7.30 11.16 -15.61
C THR A 201 -7.77 11.03 -14.16
N SER A 202 -8.78 10.19 -13.92
CA SER A 202 -9.32 9.92 -12.59
C SER A 202 -9.15 8.45 -12.23
N SER A 203 -8.75 8.19 -10.98
CA SER A 203 -8.91 6.89 -10.34
C SER A 203 -10.36 6.72 -9.88
N GLY A 204 -10.78 5.48 -9.63
CA GLY A 204 -11.99 5.20 -8.88
C GLY A 204 -11.90 5.73 -7.45
N LEU A 205 -13.04 6.03 -6.82
CA LEU A 205 -13.08 6.36 -5.40
C LEU A 205 -12.76 5.08 -4.60
N HIS A 206 -11.81 5.17 -3.69
CA HIS A 206 -11.34 4.07 -2.85
C HIS A 206 -10.74 4.63 -1.55
N HIS A 207 -10.36 3.73 -0.65
CA HIS A 207 -9.51 4.04 0.50
C HIS A 207 -8.35 3.04 0.57
N ASP A 208 -7.30 3.46 1.26
CA ASP A 208 -6.10 2.67 1.56
C ASP A 208 -6.02 2.43 3.07
N PHE A 209 -5.31 1.38 3.49
CA PHE A 209 -5.15 1.03 4.91
C PHE A 209 -4.11 1.90 5.65
N HIS A 210 -3.26 2.62 4.92
CA HIS A 210 -2.14 3.37 5.48
C HIS A 210 -2.36 4.88 5.40
N ASP A 211 -1.82 5.61 6.37
CA ASP A 211 -1.66 7.06 6.26
C ASP A 211 -0.78 7.38 5.03
N ASN A 212 -1.21 8.35 4.21
CA ASN A 212 -0.58 8.62 2.92
C ASN A 212 -0.05 10.06 2.84
N LEU A 213 1.25 10.20 2.55
CA LEU A 213 1.86 11.47 2.15
C LEU A 213 1.98 11.55 0.62
N TYR A 214 1.06 12.27 0.00
CA TYR A 214 1.08 12.46 -1.46
C TYR A 214 1.86 13.73 -1.82
N VAL A 215 3.02 13.59 -2.47
CA VAL A 215 3.86 14.71 -2.91
C VAL A 215 3.69 14.96 -4.40
N LEU A 216 3.04 16.07 -4.77
CA LEU A 216 2.88 16.47 -6.17
C LEU A 216 4.13 17.22 -6.66
N LEU A 217 4.88 16.61 -7.58
CA LEU A 217 6.13 17.18 -8.11
C LEU A 217 5.93 18.01 -9.39
N SER A 218 5.00 17.60 -10.26
CA SER A 218 4.69 18.30 -11.52
C SER A 218 3.23 18.08 -11.93
N GLY A 219 2.64 19.10 -12.57
CA GLY A 219 1.25 19.07 -13.03
C GLY A 219 0.24 19.48 -11.95
N ALA A 220 -0.95 18.89 -12.00
CA ALA A 220 -2.03 19.17 -11.07
C ALA A 220 -2.79 17.88 -10.73
N LYS A 221 -3.19 17.73 -9.46
CA LYS A 221 -4.04 16.63 -8.98
C LYS A 221 -5.19 17.23 -8.18
N ARG A 222 -6.40 16.74 -8.44
CA ARG A 222 -7.60 17.09 -7.67
C ARG A 222 -7.99 15.89 -6.81
N PHE A 223 -8.16 16.12 -5.52
CA PHE A 223 -8.65 15.12 -4.58
C PHE A 223 -10.09 15.44 -4.17
N LEU A 224 -10.94 14.43 -4.18
CA LEU A 224 -12.25 14.45 -3.55
C LEU A 224 -12.20 13.46 -2.38
N LEU A 225 -12.29 13.98 -1.16
CA LEU A 225 -12.14 13.19 0.06
C LEU A 225 -13.47 13.08 0.78
N PHE A 226 -13.75 11.89 1.30
CA PHE A 226 -14.90 11.61 2.17
C PHE A 226 -14.38 11.04 3.49
N PRO A 227 -14.95 11.43 4.64
CA PRO A 227 -14.56 10.83 5.91
C PRO A 227 -14.98 9.35 5.99
N PRO A 228 -14.33 8.51 6.80
CA PRO A 228 -14.70 7.11 7.00
C PRO A 228 -16.16 6.92 7.43
N THR A 229 -16.73 7.88 8.16
CA THR A 229 -18.15 7.89 8.57
C THR A 229 -19.12 7.95 7.39
N ALA A 230 -18.68 8.33 6.20
CA ALA A 230 -19.52 8.35 5.01
C ALA A 230 -19.63 6.99 4.31
N HIS A 231 -18.93 5.94 4.78
CA HIS A 231 -18.79 4.65 4.08
C HIS A 231 -20.13 4.04 3.64
N GLU A 232 -21.19 4.18 4.43
CA GLU A 232 -22.55 3.70 4.12
C GLU A 232 -23.13 4.31 2.83
N HIS A 233 -22.72 5.53 2.49
CA HIS A 233 -23.18 6.26 1.31
C HIS A 233 -22.26 6.12 0.10
N LEU A 234 -21.06 5.55 0.28
CA LEU A 234 -20.06 5.46 -0.78
C LEU A 234 -20.20 4.20 -1.65
N HIS A 235 -21.19 3.34 -1.39
CA HIS A 235 -21.44 2.11 -2.16
C HIS A 235 -20.16 1.29 -2.38
N ILE A 236 -19.42 1.06 -1.31
CA ILE A 236 -18.19 0.26 -1.30
C ILE A 236 -18.49 -1.17 -1.80
N ARG A 237 -17.55 -1.78 -2.52
CA ARG A 237 -17.74 -3.11 -3.11
C ARG A 237 -17.77 -4.23 -2.08
N GLY A 238 -16.89 -4.17 -1.08
CA GLY A 238 -16.84 -5.11 0.03
C GLY A 238 -18.00 -4.91 1.01
N LYS A 239 -18.37 -5.98 1.70
CA LYS A 239 -19.34 -5.93 2.80
C LYS A 239 -18.62 -5.50 4.07
N VAL A 240 -18.93 -4.28 4.53
CA VAL A 240 -18.30 -3.69 5.72
C VAL A 240 -18.81 -4.41 6.96
N GLN A 241 -17.88 -4.91 7.78
CA GLN A 241 -18.15 -5.57 9.04
C GLN A 241 -18.09 -4.57 10.21
N THR A 242 -17.05 -3.74 10.24
CA THR A 242 -16.85 -2.75 11.31
C THR A 242 -15.99 -1.58 10.83
N VAL A 243 -16.09 -0.46 11.53
CA VAL A 243 -15.20 0.70 11.38
C VAL A 243 -14.55 0.99 12.73
N HIS A 244 -13.22 0.87 12.79
CA HIS A 244 -12.46 1.13 14.00
C HIS A 244 -12.42 2.62 14.36
N GLU A 245 -11.99 2.93 15.60
CA GLU A 245 -11.89 4.30 16.11
C GLU A 245 -11.01 5.21 15.26
N ASN A 246 -9.97 4.64 14.66
CA ASN A 246 -9.06 5.33 13.76
C ASN A 246 -9.59 5.49 12.32
N GLY A 247 -10.77 4.95 12.02
CA GLY A 247 -11.42 5.06 10.71
C GLY A 247 -11.11 3.92 9.75
N LEU A 248 -10.37 2.91 10.20
CA LEU A 248 -10.10 1.71 9.42
C LEU A 248 -11.40 0.93 9.17
N ILE A 249 -11.70 0.69 7.89
CA ILE A 249 -12.89 -0.07 7.46
C ILE A 249 -12.48 -1.53 7.24
N VAL A 250 -13.12 -2.44 7.98
CA VAL A 250 -12.87 -3.88 7.90
C VAL A 250 -14.01 -4.58 7.17
N TYR A 251 -13.69 -5.61 6.40
CA TYR A 251 -14.61 -6.38 5.58
C TYR A 251 -14.79 -7.80 6.10
N ASP A 252 -15.93 -8.43 5.78
CA ASP A 252 -16.37 -9.76 6.26
C ASP A 252 -15.35 -10.92 6.15
N ASP A 253 -14.25 -10.75 5.44
CA ASP A 253 -13.22 -11.78 5.19
C ASP A 253 -11.92 -11.58 5.99
N LYS A 254 -11.85 -10.58 6.89
CA LYS A 254 -10.60 -10.26 7.60
C LYS A 254 -10.78 -9.96 9.08
N THR A 255 -10.02 -10.68 9.91
CA THR A 255 -9.74 -10.32 11.30
C THR A 255 -8.51 -9.43 11.35
N ASP A 256 -8.62 -8.24 10.77
CA ASP A 256 -7.55 -7.25 10.83
C ASP A 256 -7.58 -6.54 12.18
N GLY A 257 -6.40 -6.31 12.76
CA GLY A 257 -6.27 -5.43 13.92
C GLY A 257 -6.63 -3.98 13.57
N THR A 258 -6.59 -3.09 14.56
CA THR A 258 -6.76 -1.64 14.32
C THR A 258 -5.70 -1.06 13.39
N ASP A 259 -4.61 -1.78 13.11
CA ASP A 259 -3.53 -1.42 12.20
C ASP A 259 -3.70 -1.94 10.75
N GLY A 260 -4.77 -2.70 10.47
CA GLY A 260 -5.05 -3.25 9.14
C GLY A 260 -4.13 -4.40 8.73
N LEU A 261 -3.31 -4.93 9.65
CA LEU A 261 -2.42 -6.04 9.38
C LEU A 261 -3.04 -7.35 9.90
N PRO A 262 -3.27 -8.36 9.04
CA PRO A 262 -3.73 -9.66 9.51
C PRO A 262 -2.75 -10.26 10.51
N ARG A 263 -3.24 -10.87 11.59
CA ARG A 263 -2.41 -11.46 12.66
C ARG A 263 -1.32 -12.41 12.14
N VAL A 264 -1.67 -13.24 11.15
CA VAL A 264 -0.72 -14.17 10.52
C VAL A 264 0.40 -13.43 9.80
N GLN A 265 0.07 -12.36 9.06
CA GLN A 265 1.10 -11.54 8.41
C GLN A 265 1.97 -10.84 9.46
N ALA A 266 1.38 -10.30 10.52
CA ALA A 266 2.15 -9.70 11.62
C ALA A 266 3.13 -10.70 12.26
N ALA A 267 2.72 -11.95 12.50
CA ALA A 267 3.58 -13.00 13.00
C ALA A 267 4.72 -13.34 12.02
N GLN A 268 4.42 -13.44 10.72
CA GLN A 268 5.43 -13.65 9.68
C GLN A 268 6.46 -12.51 9.64
N TRP A 269 6.03 -11.25 9.78
CA TRP A 269 6.93 -10.09 9.88
C TRP A 269 7.87 -10.20 11.08
N ARG A 270 7.36 -10.56 12.26
CA ARG A 270 8.17 -10.74 13.48
C ARG A 270 9.21 -11.85 13.29
N LEU A 271 8.81 -12.98 12.74
CA LEU A 271 9.73 -14.10 12.45
C LEU A 271 10.83 -13.68 11.48
N ARG A 272 10.47 -13.01 10.37
CA ARG A 272 11.44 -12.55 9.37
C ARG A 272 12.40 -11.51 9.93
N ALA A 273 11.92 -10.58 10.77
CA ALA A 273 12.78 -9.60 11.44
C ALA A 273 13.80 -10.29 12.37
N ARG A 274 13.37 -11.28 13.16
CA ARG A 274 14.26 -12.10 14.01
C ARG A 274 15.28 -12.88 13.18
N LEU A 275 14.87 -13.49 12.07
CA LEU A 275 15.78 -14.21 11.17
C LEU A 275 16.82 -13.29 10.52
N ARG A 276 16.46 -12.04 10.20
CA ARG A 276 17.43 -11.05 9.68
C ARG A 276 18.44 -10.67 10.76
N LEU A 277 17.98 -10.39 11.98
CA LEU A 277 18.85 -10.08 13.10
C LEU A 277 19.81 -11.24 13.40
N LEU A 278 19.32 -12.47 13.40
CA LEU A 278 20.15 -13.66 13.57
C LEU A 278 21.24 -13.75 12.48
N ARG A 279 20.90 -13.50 11.21
CA ARG A 279 21.90 -13.48 10.13
C ARG A 279 22.95 -12.40 10.32
N GLU A 280 22.53 -11.19 10.70
CA GLU A 280 23.46 -10.08 10.96
C GLU A 280 24.39 -10.40 12.13
N LEU A 281 23.88 -11.01 13.20
CA LEU A 281 24.68 -11.47 14.33
C LEU A 281 25.65 -12.59 13.95
N GLU A 282 25.21 -13.57 13.16
CA GLU A 282 26.08 -14.64 12.63
C GLU A 282 27.20 -14.07 11.73
N GLU A 283 26.91 -13.05 10.92
CA GLU A 283 27.91 -12.38 10.09
C GLU A 283 28.91 -11.57 10.94
N LEU A 284 28.45 -10.85 11.95
CA LEU A 284 29.31 -10.12 12.89
C LEU A 284 30.18 -11.08 13.72
N ALA A 285 29.63 -12.21 14.14
CA ALA A 285 30.36 -13.25 14.85
C ALA A 285 31.47 -13.83 13.96
N ALA A 286 31.16 -14.16 12.70
CA ALA A 286 32.17 -14.66 11.76
C ALA A 286 33.24 -13.61 11.42
N GLN A 287 32.86 -12.33 11.30
CA GLN A 287 33.85 -11.25 11.17
C GLN A 287 34.80 -11.20 12.37
N SER A 288 34.25 -11.33 13.58
CA SER A 288 35.03 -11.33 14.83
C SER A 288 35.92 -12.56 14.97
N ALA A 289 35.47 -13.72 14.47
CA ALA A 289 36.22 -14.98 14.45
C ALA A 289 37.24 -15.08 13.29
N GLY A 290 37.32 -14.07 12.41
CA GLY A 290 38.24 -14.09 11.26
C GLY A 290 37.76 -14.93 10.07
N GLU A 291 36.48 -15.32 10.06
CA GLU A 291 35.87 -16.18 9.04
C GLU A 291 35.01 -15.41 8.02
N ALA A 292 35.19 -14.09 7.93
CA ALA A 292 34.42 -13.22 7.05
C ALA A 292 34.49 -13.65 5.56
N GLU A 293 35.58 -14.30 5.15
CA GLU A 293 35.78 -14.78 3.77
C GLU A 293 35.04 -16.09 3.47
N ARG A 294 34.57 -16.83 4.50
CA ARG A 294 33.82 -18.07 4.32
C ARG A 294 32.34 -17.79 4.12
N SER A 295 31.74 -18.44 3.11
CA SER A 295 30.30 -18.36 2.91
C SER A 295 29.54 -18.98 4.09
N ARG A 296 28.33 -18.50 4.34
CA ARG A 296 27.49 -19.00 5.44
C ARG A 296 27.22 -20.50 5.36
N ALA A 297 27.03 -21.02 4.15
CA ALA A 297 26.84 -22.46 3.93
C ALA A 297 28.06 -23.28 4.36
N GLN A 298 29.28 -22.79 4.07
CA GLN A 298 30.52 -23.46 4.47
C GLN A 298 30.74 -23.44 5.99
N ARG A 299 30.30 -22.40 6.70
CA ARG A 299 30.37 -22.32 8.17
C ARG A 299 29.39 -23.26 8.86
N LYS A 300 28.26 -23.56 8.21
CA LYS A 300 27.21 -24.40 8.78
C LYS A 300 27.55 -25.89 8.70
N ASP A 301 28.22 -26.32 7.63
CA ASP A 301 28.66 -27.72 7.46
C ASP A 301 29.78 -28.12 8.44
N GLU A 302 30.67 -27.20 8.83
CA GLU A 302 31.77 -27.52 9.78
C GLU A 302 31.27 -27.68 11.23
N GLY A 303 30.14 -27.06 11.60
CA GLY A 303 29.58 -27.15 12.96
C GLY A 303 28.73 -28.40 13.22
N GLU A 304 28.34 -29.15 12.18
CA GLU A 304 27.59 -30.41 12.31
C GLU A 304 28.52 -31.64 12.41
N ASP A 305 29.83 -31.49 12.13
CA ASP A 305 30.82 -32.60 12.11
C ASP A 305 31.66 -32.71 13.41
N GLU A 306 31.46 -31.81 14.38
CA GLU A 306 32.14 -31.82 15.70
C GLU A 306 31.22 -32.25 16.87
N GLY A 307 30.11 -32.94 16.59
CA GLY A 307 29.08 -33.29 17.59
C GLY A 307 28.91 -34.78 17.92
N GLU A 308 29.70 -35.67 17.32
CA GLU A 308 29.68 -37.11 17.62
C GLU A 308 31.07 -37.57 18.05
N ASP A 309 31.49 -37.23 19.27
CA ASP A 309 32.36 -38.09 20.07
C ASP A 309 32.23 -37.73 21.56
N GLU A 310 32.07 -38.79 22.34
CA GLU A 310 31.63 -38.91 23.74
C GLU A 310 32.55 -38.21 24.75
N ASP A 311 31.97 -37.68 25.84
CA ASP A 311 32.53 -37.89 27.19
C ASP A 311 31.38 -37.89 28.21
N GLU A 312 31.03 -39.11 28.65
CA GLU A 312 30.37 -39.36 29.92
C GLU A 312 31.30 -38.88 31.04
N ASP A 313 30.89 -37.89 31.83
CA ASP A 313 31.34 -37.77 33.21
C ASP A 313 30.24 -37.09 34.04
N GLU A 314 29.73 -37.86 35.00
CA GLU A 314 28.91 -37.41 36.12
C GLU A 314 29.71 -36.37 36.93
N ASP A 315 29.13 -35.21 37.21
CA ASP A 315 29.24 -34.63 38.56
C ASP A 315 28.14 -33.60 38.81
N GLU A 316 27.52 -33.77 39.96
CA GLU A 316 26.51 -32.93 40.59
C GLU A 316 27.05 -31.51 40.77
N ASP A 317 26.29 -30.48 40.38
CA ASP A 317 26.12 -29.32 41.24
C ASP A 317 24.82 -28.59 40.92
N LYS A 318 24.04 -28.42 41.98
CA LYS A 318 22.84 -27.62 42.07
C LYS A 318 23.23 -26.16 41.87
N ASP A 319 22.45 -25.43 41.09
CA ASP A 319 22.00 -24.11 41.51
C ASP A 319 20.68 -23.79 40.80
N GLU A 320 19.67 -23.62 41.64
CA GLU A 320 18.36 -23.06 41.34
C GLU A 320 18.57 -21.58 41.04
N ASP A 321 18.14 -21.10 39.87
CA ASP A 321 17.73 -19.71 39.72
C ASP A 321 16.51 -19.68 38.81
N GLU A 322 15.41 -19.33 39.46
CA GLU A 322 14.05 -19.19 38.95
C GLU A 322 13.97 -17.92 38.10
N ASP A 323 13.67 -18.05 36.80
CA ASP A 323 13.22 -16.91 35.99
C ASP A 323 11.73 -16.67 36.32
N GLU A 324 11.50 -15.74 37.25
CA GLU A 324 10.20 -15.10 37.50
C GLU A 324 9.82 -14.22 36.31
N ASP A 325 9.06 -14.77 35.35
CA ASP A 325 8.24 -13.95 34.45
C ASP A 325 6.99 -13.48 35.22
N GLU A 326 7.06 -12.29 35.81
CA GLU A 326 5.89 -11.53 36.30
C GLU A 326 5.02 -11.09 35.11
N ASP A 327 4.06 -11.93 34.74
CA ASP A 327 2.86 -11.52 33.99
C ASP A 327 1.70 -11.40 35.00
N GLU A 328 1.59 -10.23 35.65
CA GLU A 328 0.40 -9.89 36.41
C GLU A 328 -0.71 -9.41 35.46
N GLY A 329 -1.83 -10.16 35.49
CA GLY A 329 -3.08 -9.88 34.79
C GLY A 329 -3.78 -8.61 35.30
N GLU A 330 -5.08 -8.41 35.18
CA GLU A 330 -6.26 -9.25 34.95
C GLU A 330 -7.31 -8.28 34.38
N ASP A 331 -8.28 -8.78 33.62
CA ASP A 331 -9.67 -8.43 33.91
C ASP A 331 -10.57 -9.53 33.34
N GLU A 332 -11.17 -10.21 34.29
CA GLU A 332 -12.18 -11.25 34.21
C GLU A 332 -13.42 -10.74 33.46
N ASP A 333 -14.02 -11.58 32.62
CA ASP A 333 -15.48 -11.71 32.68
C ASP A 333 -15.88 -13.14 32.30
N GLU A 334 -16.50 -13.79 33.28
CA GLU A 334 -17.02 -15.13 33.25
C GLU A 334 -18.31 -15.18 32.42
N GLY A 335 -18.41 -16.16 31.54
CA GLY A 335 -19.61 -16.47 30.80
C GLY A 335 -19.58 -17.91 30.34
N GLU A 336 -19.86 -18.81 31.28
CA GLU A 336 -20.18 -20.22 31.03
C GLU A 336 -21.27 -20.33 29.96
N ASP A 337 -21.02 -21.14 28.93
CA ASP A 337 -22.04 -22.01 28.36
C ASP A 337 -21.34 -23.16 27.61
N GLU A 338 -21.54 -24.35 28.17
CA GLU A 338 -21.19 -25.65 27.63
C GLU A 338 -21.99 -25.90 26.34
N ASP A 339 -21.32 -26.26 25.24
CA ASP A 339 -21.93 -27.19 24.29
C ASP A 339 -20.85 -28.00 23.57
N GLU A 340 -20.92 -29.32 23.79
CA GLU A 340 -20.12 -30.34 23.13
C GLU A 340 -20.66 -30.54 21.72
N GLY A 341 -19.82 -30.29 20.72
CA GLY A 341 -20.13 -30.57 19.31
C GLY A 341 -18.86 -30.94 18.56
N GLU A 342 -18.50 -32.22 18.62
CA GLU A 342 -17.76 -32.87 17.55
C GLU A 342 -18.52 -32.62 16.24
N ASP A 343 -17.85 -32.15 15.17
CA ASP A 343 -18.22 -32.51 13.79
C ASP A 343 -17.15 -32.04 12.79
N GLU A 344 -16.39 -33.05 12.37
CA GLU A 344 -16.01 -33.40 11.00
C GLU A 344 -15.75 -32.30 9.96
N GLU A 345 -14.50 -32.32 9.50
CA GLU A 345 -14.05 -31.80 8.21
C GLU A 345 -14.99 -32.25 7.08
N SER A 346 -15.56 -31.30 6.35
CA SER A 346 -16.11 -31.58 5.03
C SER A 346 -15.68 -30.50 4.05
N GLU A 347 -14.71 -30.89 3.21
CA GLU A 347 -14.53 -30.31 1.90
C GLU A 347 -15.77 -30.63 1.06
N ALA A 348 -16.49 -29.59 0.64
CA ALA A 348 -17.55 -29.70 -0.35
C ALA A 348 -17.16 -28.90 -1.60
N ASP A 349 -16.42 -29.61 -2.46
CA ASP A 349 -16.40 -29.39 -3.90
C ASP A 349 -17.82 -29.44 -4.46
N SER A 350 -18.28 -28.37 -5.09
CA SER A 350 -19.53 -28.35 -5.85
C SER A 350 -19.25 -27.95 -7.29
N HIS A 351 -18.73 -28.92 -8.04
CA HIS A 351 -18.88 -29.00 -9.48
C HIS A 351 -20.34 -29.31 -9.85
N GLU A 352 -21.09 -28.30 -10.31
CA GLU A 352 -22.25 -28.55 -11.18
C GLU A 352 -21.90 -28.24 -12.63
N VAL A 353 -21.89 -29.31 -13.41
CA VAL A 353 -21.68 -29.35 -14.86
C VAL A 353 -23.03 -29.14 -15.52
N GLU A 354 -23.24 -27.98 -16.15
CA GLU A 354 -24.19 -27.86 -17.26
C GLU A 354 -23.42 -27.69 -18.57
N GLU A 355 -23.31 -28.80 -19.29
CA GLU A 355 -22.79 -28.86 -20.65
C GLU A 355 -23.90 -28.50 -21.63
N SER A 356 -23.80 -27.33 -22.29
CA SER A 356 -24.38 -27.18 -23.62
C SER A 356 -23.58 -26.24 -24.54
N ALA A 357 -23.04 -26.86 -25.59
CA ALA A 357 -22.80 -26.32 -26.93
C ALA A 357 -21.85 -25.11 -27.12
N ARG A 358 -20.61 -25.45 -27.50
CA ARG A 358 -19.78 -24.83 -28.56
C ARG A 358 -20.14 -23.38 -28.96
N ASN A 359 -19.29 -22.44 -28.55
CA ASN A 359 -18.64 -21.49 -29.45
C ASN A 359 -17.38 -20.94 -28.78
N GLY A 360 -16.24 -21.03 -29.48
CA GLY A 360 -14.97 -20.51 -29.01
C GLY A 360 -14.97 -18.99 -28.96
N ALA A 361 -14.95 -18.46 -27.74
CA ALA A 361 -14.48 -17.12 -27.43
C ALA A 361 -13.84 -17.22 -26.04
N GLY A 362 -12.55 -16.89 -25.93
CA GLY A 362 -11.86 -16.87 -24.65
C GLY A 362 -12.59 -15.91 -23.70
N SER A 363 -13.18 -16.47 -22.65
CA SER A 363 -13.73 -15.68 -21.55
C SER A 363 -12.55 -15.12 -20.76
N GLU A 364 -12.12 -13.90 -21.10
CA GLU A 364 -11.26 -13.12 -20.22
C GLU A 364 -11.98 -13.00 -18.87
N ARG A 365 -11.47 -13.67 -17.83
CA ARG A 365 -11.90 -13.43 -16.45
C ARG A 365 -11.69 -11.94 -16.18
N ILE A 366 -12.76 -11.16 -16.20
CA ILE A 366 -12.73 -9.75 -15.79
C ILE A 366 -12.28 -9.75 -14.33
N LYS A 367 -11.05 -9.29 -14.07
CA LYS A 367 -10.54 -9.12 -12.71
C LYS A 367 -11.49 -8.20 -11.95
N LYS A 368 -12.09 -8.70 -10.87
CA LYS A 368 -12.98 -7.91 -10.02
C LYS A 368 -12.15 -6.83 -9.32
N GLU A 369 -12.59 -5.58 -9.39
CA GLU A 369 -11.98 -4.47 -8.64
C GLU A 369 -12.01 -4.76 -7.11
N PRO A 370 -11.04 -4.24 -6.33
CA PRO A 370 -10.92 -4.54 -4.90
C PRO A 370 -12.14 -4.12 -4.05
N GLN A 371 -12.28 -4.72 -2.87
CA GLN A 371 -13.36 -4.44 -1.94
C GLN A 371 -13.41 -2.97 -1.47
N SER A 372 -12.25 -2.32 -1.31
CA SER A 372 -12.14 -0.93 -0.87
C SER A 372 -12.59 0.10 -1.91
N PHE A 373 -12.82 -0.32 -3.16
CA PHE A 373 -13.30 0.57 -4.20
C PHE A 373 -14.82 0.78 -4.12
N SER A 374 -15.23 2.01 -4.39
CA SER A 374 -16.62 2.41 -4.56
C SER A 374 -17.18 1.95 -5.91
N ARG A 375 -18.48 1.63 -5.93
CA ARG A 375 -19.24 1.40 -7.17
C ARG A 375 -19.64 2.72 -7.86
N ILE A 376 -19.50 3.86 -7.20
CA ILE A 376 -19.82 5.17 -7.78
C ILE A 376 -18.79 5.48 -8.88
N LYS A 377 -19.28 5.68 -10.09
CA LYS A 377 -18.41 6.03 -11.23
C LYS A 377 -17.86 7.45 -11.05
N PRO A 378 -16.56 7.71 -11.34
CA PRO A 378 -15.99 9.05 -11.28
C PRO A 378 -16.77 10.08 -12.10
N ALA A 379 -17.30 9.71 -13.28
CA ALA A 379 -18.13 10.61 -14.09
C ALA A 379 -19.39 11.11 -13.36
N VAL A 380 -19.96 10.29 -12.46
CA VAL A 380 -21.12 10.69 -11.63
C VAL A 380 -20.69 11.70 -10.59
N LEU A 381 -19.56 11.47 -9.91
CA LEU A 381 -19.00 12.42 -8.94
C LEU A 381 -18.63 13.74 -9.64
N HIS A 382 -18.01 13.66 -10.82
CA HIS A 382 -17.61 14.84 -11.57
C HIS A 382 -18.82 15.69 -11.95
N ALA A 383 -19.87 15.06 -12.47
CA ALA A 383 -21.12 15.75 -12.80
C ALA A 383 -21.80 16.34 -11.56
N HIS A 384 -21.82 15.62 -10.44
CA HIS A 384 -22.46 16.08 -9.20
C HIS A 384 -21.76 17.31 -8.60
N PHE A 385 -20.42 17.31 -8.59
CA PHE A 385 -19.64 18.39 -7.99
C PHE A 385 -19.19 19.46 -9.01
N GLY A 386 -19.59 19.35 -10.28
CA GLY A 386 -19.24 20.33 -11.33
C GLY A 386 -17.74 20.37 -11.64
N ILE A 387 -17.08 19.22 -11.62
CA ILE A 387 -15.62 19.03 -11.67
C ILE A 387 -15.11 18.83 -13.10
#